data_AF-A0AAC9EUR5-F1
#
_entry.id   AF-A0AAC9EUR5-F1
#
_cell.length_a   1.000
_cell.length_b   1.000
_cell.length_c   1.000
_cell.angle_alpha   90.00
_cell.angle_beta   90.00
_cell.angle_gamma   90.00
#
_symmetry.space_group_name_H-M   'P 1'
#
loop_
_entity.id
_entity.type
_entity.pdbx_description
1 polymer ?
#
loop_
_entity_poly.entity_id
_entity_poly.type
_entity_poly.pdbx_seq_one_letter_code
_entity_poly.pdbx_strand_id
1 'polypeptide(L)' 'MKDKKQYKRYSTAFKEEAVALVTEQGYTAQQAADAVAVRTNMIYRWKDQHDKEANSTLTPDEKAELQSLRKK' A
#
# COMPACT_ATOMS: atom_id res chain seq x y z
N MET A 1 10.29 -12.49 -30.94
CA MET A 1 10.68 -11.25 -30.23
C MET A 1 9.97 -11.28 -28.89
N LYS A 2 10.65 -11.02 -27.76
CA LYS A 2 10.02 -11.06 -26.43
C LYS A 2 9.31 -9.73 -26.22
N ASP A 3 7.98 -9.72 -26.27
CA ASP A 3 7.18 -8.54 -25.95
C ASP A 3 7.55 -8.04 -24.55
N LYS A 4 8.11 -6.83 -24.48
CA LYS A 4 8.41 -6.18 -23.21
C LYS A 4 7.09 -6.01 -22.47
N LYS A 5 6.92 -6.72 -21.35
CA LYS A 5 5.78 -6.57 -20.45
C LYS A 5 5.64 -5.09 -20.10
N GLN A 6 4.63 -4.44 -20.66
CA GLN A 6 4.32 -3.05 -20.35
C GLN A 6 3.82 -3.01 -18.91
N TYR A 7 4.67 -2.53 -18.01
CA TYR A 7 4.29 -2.36 -16.61
C TYR A 7 3.17 -1.32 -16.54
N LYS A 8 1.99 -1.74 -16.07
CA LYS A 8 0.92 -0.80 -15.72
C LYS A 8 1.46 0.17 -14.67
N ARG A 9 1.63 1.43 -15.05
CA ARG A 9 1.96 2.52 -14.12
C ARG A 9 0.64 3.04 -13.55
N TYR A 10 0.50 2.97 -12.25
CA TYR A 10 -0.59 3.61 -11.52
C TYR A 10 -0.22 5.07 -11.26
N SER A 11 -1.18 5.98 -11.44
CA SER A 11 -1.01 7.40 -11.11
C SER A 11 -0.81 7.57 -9.60
N THR A 12 -0.13 8.65 -9.19
CA THR A 12 0.10 8.95 -7.77
C THR A 12 -1.22 9.07 -7.01
N ALA A 13 -2.20 9.80 -7.56
CA ALA A 13 -3.54 9.94 -6.98
C ALA A 13 -4.23 8.59 -6.73
N PHE A 14 -4.06 7.61 -7.63
CA PHE A 14 -4.64 6.27 -7.44
C PHE A 14 -3.96 5.51 -6.29
N LYS A 15 -2.65 5.69 -6.12
CA LYS A 15 -1.92 5.08 -5.00
C LYS A 15 -2.32 5.72 -3.68
N GLU A 16 -2.45 7.05 -3.66
CA GLU A 16 -2.87 7.81 -2.49
C GLU A 16 -4.29 7.41 -2.07
N GLU A 17 -5.24 7.32 -3.01
CA GLU A 17 -6.59 6.83 -2.72
C GLU A 17 -6.57 5.43 -2.10
N ALA A 18 -5.76 4.53 -2.64
CA ALA A 18 -5.64 3.18 -2.11
C ALA A 18 -4.98 3.11 -0.72
N VAL A 19 -4.07 4.03 -0.40
CA VAL A 19 -3.46 4.17 0.94
C VAL A 19 -4.43 4.84 1.91
N ALA A 20 -5.17 5.86 1.48
CA ALA A 20 -6.20 6.56 2.23
C ALA A 20 -7.31 5.62 2.71
N LEU A 21 -7.70 4.63 1.90
CA LEU A 21 -8.62 3.58 2.35
C LEU A 21 -8.10 2.85 3.59
N VAL A 22 -6.79 2.59 3.67
CA VAL A 22 -6.17 1.89 4.81
C VAL A 22 -5.92 2.83 5.99
N THR A 23 -5.51 4.08 5.75
CA THR A 23 -5.11 5.02 6.80
C THR A 23 -6.26 5.88 7.33
N GLU A 24 -7.12 6.38 6.46
CA GLU A 24 -8.25 7.26 6.81
C GLU A 24 -9.53 6.48 7.07
N GLN A 25 -9.84 5.49 6.22
CA GLN A 25 -11.06 4.69 6.39
C GLN A 25 -10.85 3.43 7.26
N GLY A 26 -9.62 3.13 7.64
CA GLY A 26 -9.29 1.98 8.50
C GLY A 26 -9.47 0.61 7.85
N TYR A 27 -9.48 0.55 6.51
CA TYR A 27 -9.62 -0.72 5.79
C TYR A 27 -8.36 -1.56 5.97
N THR A 28 -8.53 -2.89 5.98
CA THR A 28 -7.37 -3.76 5.86
C THR A 28 -6.74 -3.63 4.47
N ALA A 29 -5.44 -3.93 4.35
CA ALA A 29 -4.76 -3.89 3.05
C ALA A 29 -5.43 -4.79 2.00
N GLN A 30 -6.09 -5.86 2.43
CA GLN A 30 -6.86 -6.74 1.54
C GLN A 30 -8.14 -6.08 1.06
N GLN A 31 -8.94 -5.50 1.96
CA GLN A 31 -10.17 -4.80 1.59
C GLN A 31 -9.90 -3.59 0.68
N ALA A 32 -8.83 -2.84 0.95
CA ALA A 32 -8.41 -1.75 0.07
C ALA A 32 -8.00 -2.27 -1.32
N ALA A 33 -7.28 -3.39 -1.36
CA ALA A 33 -6.89 -4.03 -2.62
C ALA A 33 -8.10 -4.50 -3.43
N ASP A 34 -9.10 -5.09 -2.78
CA ASP A 34 -10.36 -5.52 -3.41
C ASP A 34 -11.18 -4.32 -3.90
N ALA A 35 -11.24 -3.23 -3.12
CA ALA A 35 -11.97 -2.01 -3.47
C ALA A 35 -11.41 -1.31 -4.72
N VAL A 36 -10.08 -1.21 -4.85
CA VAL A 36 -9.44 -0.61 -6.04
C VAL A 36 -9.01 -1.65 -7.09
N ALA A 37 -9.44 -2.91 -6.93
CA ALA A 37 -9.12 -4.04 -7.81
C ALA A 37 -7.62 -4.22 -8.13
N VAL A 38 -6.76 -4.09 -7.12
CA VAL A 38 -5.32 -4.35 -7.23
C VAL A 38 -4.88 -5.53 -6.37
N ARG A 39 -3.62 -5.91 -6.49
CA ARG A 39 -3.03 -6.92 -5.61
C ARG A 39 -2.70 -6.31 -4.26
N THR A 40 -2.95 -7.02 -3.17
CA THR A 40 -2.60 -6.61 -1.80
C THR A 40 -1.12 -6.21 -1.66
N ASN A 41 -0.22 -6.86 -2.40
CA ASN A 41 1.20 -6.49 -2.45
C ASN A 41 1.45 -5.05 -2.96
N MET A 42 0.58 -4.49 -3.81
CA MET A 42 0.68 -3.08 -4.22
C MET A 42 0.36 -2.14 -3.06
N ILE A 43 -0.68 -2.45 -2.28
CA ILE A 43 -1.09 -1.65 -1.12
C ILE A 43 0.05 -1.54 -0.10
N TYR A 44 0.71 -2.66 0.23
CA TYR A 44 1.89 -2.64 1.11
C TYR A 44 3.02 -1.78 0.56
N ARG A 45 3.30 -1.86 -0.75
CA ARG A 45 4.37 -1.06 -1.38
C ARG A 45 4.02 0.42 -1.42
N TRP A 46 2.77 0.78 -1.68
CA TRP A 46 2.33 2.18 -1.70
C TRP A 46 2.28 2.76 -0.31
N LYS A 47 1.85 1.98 0.69
CA LYS A 47 1.93 2.39 2.09
C LYS A 47 3.38 2.59 2.54
N ASP A 48 4.32 1.74 2.14
CA ASP A 48 5.76 1.93 2.43
C ASP A 48 6.37 3.10 1.65
N GLN A 49 5.91 3.39 0.43
CA GLN A 49 6.31 4.60 -0.31
C GLN A 49 5.77 5.86 0.35
N HIS A 50 4.48 5.89 0.68
CA HIS A 50 3.83 6.97 1.40
C HIS A 50 4.46 7.19 2.77
N ASP A 51 4.77 6.10 3.49
CA ASP A 51 5.50 6.16 4.76
C ASP A 51 6.89 6.71 4.53
N LYS A 52 7.68 6.25 3.55
CA LYS A 52 9.01 6.83 3.26
C LYS A 52 8.96 8.30 2.87
N GLU A 53 7.94 8.71 2.12
CA GLU A 53 7.69 10.11 1.77
C GLU A 53 7.35 10.91 3.05
N ALA A 54 6.62 10.32 4.00
CA ALA A 54 6.30 10.91 5.31
C ALA A 54 7.40 10.74 6.40
N ASN A 55 8.28 9.75 6.27
CA ASN A 55 9.28 9.27 7.24
C ASN A 55 10.69 9.76 6.85
N SER A 56 10.84 10.30 5.65
CA SER A 56 11.82 11.38 5.40
C SER A 56 11.66 12.53 6.40
N THR A 57 10.55 12.56 7.16
CA THR A 57 10.34 13.42 8.32
C THR A 57 10.29 12.76 9.71
N LEU A 58 10.15 11.43 9.94
CA LEU A 58 10.18 10.79 11.31
C LEU A 58 9.98 9.24 11.36
N THR A 59 10.78 8.59 12.22
CA THR A 59 11.39 7.22 12.19
C THR A 59 10.52 6.04 12.74
N PRO A 60 11.05 4.82 13.02
CA PRO A 60 10.70 3.54 12.40
C PRO A 60 9.91 2.57 13.31
N ASP A 61 9.18 3.07 14.30
CA ASP A 61 8.76 2.28 15.49
C ASP A 61 7.36 1.62 15.38
N GLU A 62 6.49 2.07 14.46
CA GLU A 62 5.10 1.58 14.35
C GLU A 62 4.96 0.25 13.57
N LYS A 63 6.06 -0.24 12.97
CA LYS A 63 6.05 -1.42 12.08
C LYS A 63 5.85 -2.77 12.79
N ALA A 64 5.94 -2.82 14.12
CA ALA A 64 5.81 -4.05 14.91
C ALA A 64 4.35 -4.49 15.16
N GLU A 65 3.38 -3.57 15.14
CA GLU A 65 2.00 -3.91 15.53
C GLU A 65 1.22 -4.68 14.44
N LEU A 66 1.58 -4.52 13.16
CA LEU A 66 0.86 -5.17 12.05
C LEU A 66 1.26 -6.63 11.81
N GLN A 67 2.31 -7.14 12.45
CA GLN A 67 2.66 -8.57 12.38
C GLN A 67 1.78 -9.44 13.29
N SER A 68 1.16 -8.86 14.32
CA SER A 68 0.39 -9.59 15.33
C SER A 68 -1.02 -10.02 14.87
N LEU A 69 -1.55 -9.46 13.77
CA LEU A 69 -2.85 -9.86 13.23
C LEU A 69 -2.80 -11.14 12.37
N ARG A 70 -1.60 -11.68 12.11
CA ARG A 70 -1.41 -12.97 11.43
C ARG A 70 -1.41 -14.12 12.44
N LYS A 71 -2.55 -14.39 13.06
CA LYS A 71 -2.96 -15.72 13.53
C LYS A 71 -4.41 -15.66 14.02
N LYS A 72 -5.35 -15.79 13.09
CA LYS A 72 -6.58 -16.54 13.34
C LYS A 72 -7.12 -17.09 12.04
#